data_AF-A0A9D0XT65-F1
#
_entry.id   AF-A0A9D0XT65-F1
#
_cell.length_a   1.000
_cell.length_b   1.000
_cell.length_c   1.000
_cell.angle_alpha   90.00
_cell.angle_beta   90.00
_cell.angle_gamma   90.00
#
_symmetry.space_group_name_H-M   'P 1'
#
loop_
_entity.id
_entity.type
_entity.pdbx_description
1 polymer ?
#
loop_
_entity_poly.entity_id
_entity_poly.type
_entity_poly.pdbx_seq_one_letter_code
_entity_poly.pdbx_strand_id
1 'polypeptide(L)' 'ISRLKELDDPMKTFRCRHIQNCTSACPKGLNPSRAIQELKKMIVEND' A
#
# COMPACT_ATOMS: atom_id res chain seq x y z
N ILE A 1 15.53 2.23 -3.48
CA ILE A 1 14.92 1.86 -4.78
C ILE A 1 14.60 0.35 -4.87
N SER A 2 15.46 -0.57 -4.40
CA SER A 2 15.19 -2.03 -4.49
C SER A 2 13.85 -2.49 -3.88
N ARG A 3 13.50 -2.06 -2.66
CA ARG A 3 12.24 -2.47 -2.01
C ARG A 3 10.94 -1.95 -2.66
N LEU A 4 10.98 -0.78 -3.29
CA LEU A 4 9.80 -0.21 -3.97
C LEU A 4 9.53 -0.98 -5.27
N LYS A 5 10.58 -1.31 -6.02
CA LYS A 5 10.48 -2.14 -7.24
C LYS A 5 9.92 -3.54 -6.97
N GLU A 6 10.20 -4.10 -5.80
CA GLU A 6 9.59 -5.39 -5.41
C GLU A 6 8.08 -5.30 -5.19
N LEU A 7 7.55 -4.11 -4.90
CA LEU A 7 6.15 -3.85 -4.60
C LEU A 7 5.35 -3.33 -5.80
N ASP A 8 6.05 -2.88 -6.84
CA ASP A 8 5.50 -2.50 -8.14
C ASP A 8 5.11 -3.75 -8.94
N ASP A 9 3.92 -4.28 -8.63
CA ASP A 9 3.35 -5.43 -9.32
C ASP A 9 1.82 -5.39 -9.23
N PRO A 10 1.09 -5.68 -10.34
CA PRO A 10 -0.38 -5.68 -10.37
C PRO A 10 -1.03 -6.58 -9.31
N MET A 11 -0.38 -7.68 -8.95
CA MET A 11 -0.85 -8.67 -7.98
C MET A 11 -0.41 -8.38 -6.53
N LYS A 12 0.43 -7.37 -6.30
CA LYS A 12 0.88 -6.92 -4.97
C LYS A 12 0.15 -5.64 -4.53
N THR A 13 0.85 -4.52 -4.50
CA THR A 13 0.37 -3.26 -3.92
C THR A 13 -0.89 -2.77 -4.62
N PHE A 14 -1.00 -3.00 -5.93
CA PHE A 14 -2.13 -2.57 -6.74
C PHE A 14 -3.41 -3.40 -6.52
N ARG A 15 -3.37 -4.59 -5.89
CA ARG A 15 -4.59 -5.32 -5.50
C ARG A 15 -5.37 -4.70 -4.36
N CYS A 16 -4.78 -3.78 -3.60
CA CYS A 16 -5.52 -3.07 -2.56
C CYS A 16 -6.63 -2.21 -3.19
N ARG A 17 -7.89 -2.54 -2.91
CA ARG A 17 -9.09 -1.80 -3.37
C ARG A 17 -9.59 -0.73 -2.41
N HIS A 18 -8.77 -0.34 -1.44
CA HIS A 18 -9.10 0.67 -0.43
C HIS A 18 -10.41 0.42 0.36
N ILE A 19 -10.71 -0.85 0.66
CA ILE A 19 -11.88 -1.28 1.47
C ILE A 19 -11.72 -0.89 2.95
N GLN A 20 -10.50 -0.55 3.39
CA GLN A 20 -10.13 -0.13 4.75
C GLN A 20 -10.34 -1.14 5.89
N ASN A 21 -10.75 -2.38 5.61
CA ASN A 21 -10.84 -3.45 6.64
C ASN A 21 -9.55 -3.61 7.45
N CYS A 22 -8.38 -3.46 6.82
CA CYS A 22 -7.08 -3.53 7.50
C CYS A 22 -6.86 -2.41 8.53
N THR A 23 -7.50 -1.25 8.36
CA THR A 23 -7.42 -0.13 9.31
C THR A 23 -8.36 -0.38 10.48
N SER A 24 -9.61 -0.78 10.21
CA SER A 24 -10.60 -1.10 11.24
C SER A 24 -10.19 -2.29 12.11
N ALA A 25 -9.54 -3.31 11.53
CA ALA A 25 -9.10 -4.50 12.24
C ALA A 25 -7.78 -4.33 13.00
N CYS A 26 -7.08 -3.19 12.86
CA CYS A 26 -5.73 -3.06 13.42
C CYS A 26 -5.77 -2.90 14.95
N PRO A 27 -5.29 -3.88 15.74
CA PRO A 27 -5.34 -3.79 17.21
C PRO A 27 -4.35 -2.76 17.77
N LYS A 28 -3.44 -2.25 16.92
CA LYS A 28 -2.43 -1.26 17.27
C LYS A 28 -2.84 0.17 16.92
N GLY A 29 -4.06 0.38 16.41
CA GLY A 29 -4.51 1.71 15.98
C GLY A 29 -3.73 2.30 14.82
N LEU A 30 -3.03 1.47 14.04
CA LEU A 30 -2.32 1.92 12.84
C LEU A 30 -3.29 2.09 11.67
N ASN A 31 -2.86 2.84 10.66
CA ASN A 31 -3.59 2.98 9.41
C ASN A 31 -2.82 2.36 8.22
N PRO A 32 -2.85 1.02 8.05
CA PRO A 32 -2.22 0.36 6.92
C PRO A 32 -2.78 0.82 5.57
N SER A 33 -4.06 1.19 5.51
CA SER A 33 -4.68 1.61 4.25
C SER A 33 -4.05 2.89 3.71
N ARG A 34 -3.79 3.86 4.60
CA ARG A 34 -3.06 5.09 4.27
C ARG A 34 -1.64 4.78 3.81
N ALA A 35 -0.91 3.95 4.55
CA ALA A 35 0.46 3.58 4.18
C ALA A 35 0.54 2.93 2.78
N ILE A 36 -0.40 2.03 2.45
CA ILE A 36 -0.47 1.42 1.12
C ILE A 36 -0.76 2.45 0.03
N GLN A 37 -1.62 3.45 0.29
CA GLN A 37 -1.86 4.52 -0.69
C GLN A 37 -0.62 5.39 -0.93
N GLU A 38 0.11 5.76 0.12
CA GLU A 38 1.36 6.50 -0.03
C GLU A 38 2.40 5.68 -0.81
N LEU A 39 2.49 4.37 -0.57
CA LEU A 39 3.35 3.49 -1.38
C LEU A 39 2.95 3.46 -2.85
N LYS A 40 1.65 3.41 -3.17
CA LYS A 40 1.18 3.47 -4.57
C LYS A 40 1.57 4.79 -5.24
N LYS A 41 1.42 5.92 -4.55
CA LYS A 41 1.86 7.23 -5.06
C LYS A 41 3.35 7.23 -5.33
N MET A 42 4.14 6.77 -4.36
CA MET A 42 5.59 6.66 -4.51
C MET A 42 5.98 5.75 -5.67
N ILE A 43 5.28 4.65 -5.92
CA ILE A 43 5.57 3.78 -7.09
C ILE A 43 5.32 4.58 -8.38
N VAL A 44 4.13 5.16 -8.55
CA VAL A 44 3.75 5.92 -9.75
C VAL A 44 4.64 7.16 -9.98
N GLU A 45 5.10 7.82 -8.92
CA GLU A 45 6.02 8.97 -9.01
C GLU A 45 7.45 8.57 -9.40
N ASN A 46 7.85 7.31 -9.17
CA ASN A 46 9.20 6.80 -9.43
C ASN A 46 9.28 5.87 -10.65
N ASP A 47 8.16 5.65 -11.36
CA ASP A 47 8.09 4.99 -12.67
C ASP A 47 8.56 5.92 -13.79
#